data_AF-A0A2E9HW81-F1
#
_entry.id   AF-A0A2E9HW81-F1
#
_cell.length_a   1.000
_cell.length_b   1.000
_cell.length_c   1.000
_cell.angle_alpha   90.00
_cell.angle_beta   90.00
_cell.angle_gamma   90.00
#
_symmetry.space_group_name_H-M   'P 1'
#
loop_
_entity.id
_entity.type
_entity.pdbx_description
1 polymer ?
#
loop_
_entity_poly.entity_id
_entity_poly.type
_entity_poly.pdbx_seq_one_letter_code
_entity_poly.pdbx_strand_id
1 'polypeptide(L)'
;MPDHLKLDDFLITRMHWVSMLVQLPPEGVASTFASEEACISRFREVRWPGGVLCDRCGAPKPRWLRSREVFECVGCGRQFSVKTGTLLERSRHPLQTWFQAAELLIKRRGSTSSYDLSLEDFESALGLYRPAAVRLRTKLREDLSPGGPCLVGKAVCCNSLELPLGLKPNSPAHCDWLRECAVELGYRFAI
;
A
#
# COMPACT_ATOMS: atom_id res chain seq x y z
N MET A 1 9.83 -33.55 -22.64
CA MET A 1 8.72 -32.88 -21.93
C MET A 1 9.25 -31.56 -21.41
N PRO A 2 8.65 -30.40 -21.77
CA PRO A 2 8.88 -29.17 -21.03
C PRO A 2 7.65 -28.81 -20.16
N ASP A 3 7.94 -28.74 -18.87
CA ASP A 3 7.43 -27.84 -17.84
C ASP A 3 5.92 -27.60 -17.71
N HIS A 4 5.32 -28.28 -16.74
CA HIS A 4 3.95 -28.07 -16.28
C HIS A 4 3.92 -26.91 -15.27
N LEU A 5 3.12 -25.88 -15.57
CA LEU A 5 2.68 -24.80 -14.66
C LEU A 5 3.75 -23.83 -14.13
N LYS A 6 4.17 -22.88 -14.98
CA LYS A 6 4.28 -21.49 -14.51
C LYS A 6 2.97 -20.80 -14.89
N LEU A 7 2.23 -20.24 -13.93
CA LEU A 7 1.23 -19.24 -14.28
C LEU A 7 1.95 -18.17 -15.10
N ASP A 8 1.31 -17.68 -16.15
CA ASP A 8 1.91 -16.55 -16.87
C ASP A 8 2.06 -15.36 -15.89
N ASP A 9 3.17 -14.62 -16.04
CA ASP A 9 3.48 -13.47 -15.19
C ASP A 9 2.34 -12.43 -15.19
N PHE A 10 1.52 -12.45 -16.24
CA PHE A 10 0.35 -11.60 -16.40
C PHE A 10 -0.74 -11.94 -15.37
N LEU A 11 -1.11 -13.21 -15.21
CA LEU A 11 -2.13 -13.67 -14.27
C LEU A 11 -1.71 -13.41 -12.82
N ILE A 12 -0.44 -13.69 -12.49
CA ILE A 12 0.12 -13.38 -11.15
C ILE A 12 0.03 -11.87 -10.88
N THR A 13 0.45 -11.04 -11.84
CA THR A 13 0.36 -9.58 -11.72
C THR A 13 -1.08 -9.13 -11.56
N ARG A 14 -2.00 -9.69 -12.34
CA ARG A 14 -3.42 -9.33 -12.28
C ARG A 14 -4.02 -9.67 -10.91
N MET A 15 -3.77 -10.88 -10.42
CA MET A 15 -4.25 -11.34 -9.12
C MET A 15 -3.71 -10.46 -7.99
N HIS A 16 -2.43 -10.08 -8.04
CA HIS A 16 -1.82 -9.16 -7.06
C HIS A 16 -2.59 -7.83 -6.97
N TRP A 17 -2.87 -7.19 -8.10
CA TRP A 17 -3.59 -5.91 -8.13
C TRP A 17 -5.06 -6.03 -7.71
N VAL A 18 -5.76 -7.07 -8.17
CA VAL A 18 -7.17 -7.28 -7.78
C VAL A 18 -7.26 -7.65 -6.29
N SER A 19 -6.33 -8.43 -5.76
CA SER A 19 -6.25 -8.73 -4.33
C SER A 19 -6.07 -7.47 -3.49
N MET A 20 -5.18 -6.55 -3.87
CA MET A 20 -5.06 -5.27 -3.17
C MET A 20 -6.33 -4.42 -3.28
N LEU A 21 -6.97 -4.40 -4.46
CA LEU A 21 -8.23 -3.67 -4.67
C LEU A 21 -9.34 -4.14 -3.72
N VAL A 22 -9.51 -5.45 -3.56
CA VAL A 22 -10.53 -6.03 -2.67
C VAL A 22 -10.22 -5.75 -1.19
N GLN A 23 -8.93 -5.60 -0.84
CA GLN A 23 -8.50 -5.31 0.53
C GLN A 23 -8.54 -3.82 0.89
N LEU A 24 -8.81 -2.92 -0.06
CA LEU A 24 -9.02 -1.50 0.24
C LEU A 24 -10.29 -1.31 1.08
N PRO A 25 -10.33 -0.29 1.96
CA PRO A 25 -11.53 0.04 2.71
C PRO A 25 -12.69 0.47 1.77
N PRO A 26 -13.91 -0.07 1.94
CA PRO A 26 -15.05 0.22 1.05
C PRO A 26 -15.48 1.69 1.09
N GLU A 27 -15.37 2.35 2.24
CA GLU A 27 -15.60 3.79 2.43
C GLU A 27 -14.49 4.67 1.84
N GLY A 28 -13.40 4.06 1.38
CA GLY A 28 -12.23 4.72 0.83
C GLY A 28 -11.20 5.12 1.88
N VAL A 29 -9.96 5.23 1.41
CA VAL A 29 -8.78 5.47 2.26
C VAL A 29 -8.84 6.84 2.95
N ALA A 30 -9.36 7.87 2.27
CA ALA A 30 -9.51 9.19 2.86
C ALA A 30 -10.52 9.22 4.02
N SER A 31 -11.58 8.43 3.96
CA SER A 31 -12.57 8.31 5.04
C SER A 31 -12.02 7.49 6.22
N THR A 32 -11.40 6.35 5.89
CA THR A 32 -10.81 5.43 6.89
C THR A 32 -9.68 6.07 7.68
N PHE A 33 -8.83 6.84 6.99
CA PHE A 33 -7.68 7.52 7.57
C PHE A 33 -7.83 9.04 7.40
N ALA A 34 -8.85 9.58 8.10
CA ALA A 34 -9.26 10.98 7.99
C ALA A 34 -8.23 12.01 8.47
N SER A 35 -7.19 11.60 9.19
CA SER A 35 -6.12 12.49 9.67
C SER A 35 -4.72 11.92 9.47
N GLU A 36 -3.70 12.78 9.54
CA GLU A 36 -2.29 12.34 9.48
C GLU A 36 -1.95 11.44 10.67
N GLU A 37 -2.50 11.70 11.86
CA GLU A 37 -2.29 10.86 13.04
C GLU A 37 -2.85 9.45 12.86
N ALA A 38 -4.02 9.31 12.22
CA ALA A 38 -4.59 8.01 11.86
C ALA A 38 -3.68 7.26 10.88
N CYS A 39 -3.15 7.97 9.87
CA CYS A 39 -2.18 7.41 8.93
C CYS A 39 -0.88 6.98 9.63
N ILE A 40 -0.36 7.80 10.55
CA ILE A 40 0.84 7.52 11.35
C ILE A 40 0.63 6.28 12.22
N SER A 41 -0.52 6.16 12.89
CA SER A 41 -0.84 4.99 13.73
C SER A 41 -0.85 3.72 12.88
N ARG A 42 -1.61 3.74 11.77
CA ARG A 42 -1.70 2.59 10.86
C ARG A 42 -0.34 2.21 10.28
N PHE A 43 0.42 3.19 9.79
CA PHE A 43 1.72 2.94 9.19
C PHE A 43 2.72 2.39 10.21
N ARG A 44 2.66 2.87 11.47
CA ARG A 44 3.45 2.34 12.58
C ARG A 44 3.11 0.89 12.87
N GLU A 45 1.82 0.53 12.94
CA GLU A 45 1.37 -0.85 13.20
C GLU A 45 1.86 -1.81 12.12
N VAL A 46 1.74 -1.42 10.85
CA VAL A 46 2.20 -2.24 9.72
C VAL A 46 3.72 -2.36 9.69
N ARG A 47 4.44 -1.27 9.96
CA ARG A 47 5.92 -1.27 9.97
C ARG A 47 6.49 -2.07 11.15
N TRP A 48 5.83 -2.00 12.30
CA TRP A 48 6.31 -2.56 13.55
C TRP A 48 5.18 -3.29 14.32
N PRO A 49 4.75 -4.47 13.85
CA PRO A 49 3.66 -5.22 14.49
C PRO A 49 4.02 -5.65 15.93
N GLY A 50 5.31 -5.86 16.21
CA GLY A 50 5.82 -6.17 17.56
C GLY A 50 6.20 -4.95 18.41
N GLY A 51 5.90 -3.73 17.95
CA GLY A 51 6.30 -2.49 18.60
C GLY A 51 7.57 -1.85 18.01
N VAL A 52 7.71 -0.55 18.23
CA VAL A 52 8.74 0.28 17.57
C VAL A 52 10.12 -0.07 18.09
N LEU A 53 11.05 -0.30 17.15
CA LEU A 53 12.46 -0.54 17.41
C LEU A 53 13.31 0.59 16.80
N CYS A 54 14.36 0.99 17.51
CA CYS A 54 15.32 1.94 16.96
C CYS A 54 16.12 1.32 15.82
N ASP A 55 16.12 1.99 14.67
CA ASP A 55 16.85 1.59 13.47
C ASP A 55 18.39 1.67 13.60
N ARG A 56 18.91 2.36 14.63
CA ARG A 56 20.35 2.48 14.90
C ARG A 56 20.89 1.39 15.84
N CYS A 57 20.18 1.15 16.94
CA CYS A 57 20.71 0.33 18.05
C CYS A 57 19.78 -0.81 18.46
N GLY A 58 18.62 -0.97 17.81
CA GLY A 58 17.67 -2.04 18.11
C GLY A 58 16.87 -1.87 19.41
N ALA A 59 17.16 -0.84 20.23
CA ALA A 59 16.45 -0.63 21.49
C ALA A 59 14.93 -0.47 21.26
N PRO A 60 14.09 -1.19 22.02
CA PRO A 60 12.64 -1.14 21.88
C PRO A 60 12.04 0.06 22.61
N LYS A 61 10.73 0.29 22.38
CA LYS A 61 9.91 1.25 23.15
C LYS A 61 10.53 2.67 23.22
N PRO A 62 10.88 3.30 22.08
CA PRO A 62 11.31 4.68 22.09
C PRO A 62 10.20 5.60 22.60
N ARG A 63 10.57 6.77 23.12
CA ARG A 63 9.64 7.80 23.56
C ARG A 63 9.00 8.47 22.35
N TRP A 64 7.67 8.60 22.31
CA TRP A 64 6.98 9.33 21.26
C TRP A 64 6.92 10.83 21.58
N LEU A 65 7.51 11.67 20.72
CA LEU A 65 7.49 13.12 20.82
C LEU A 65 6.37 13.68 19.93
N ARG A 66 5.16 13.81 20.51
CA ARG A 66 3.94 14.22 19.79
C ARG A 66 4.09 15.51 18.99
N SER A 67 4.76 16.53 19.55
CA SER A 67 4.91 17.85 18.90
C SER A 67 5.73 17.84 17.61
N ARG A 68 6.53 16.80 17.38
CA ARG A 68 7.40 16.65 16.21
C ARG A 68 7.09 15.40 15.39
N GLU A 69 6.17 14.57 15.87
CA GLU A 69 5.82 13.27 15.28
C GLU A 69 7.05 12.37 15.04
N VAL A 70 7.96 12.34 16.02
CA VAL A 70 9.15 11.48 15.99
C VAL A 70 9.27 10.63 17.24
N PHE A 71 9.94 9.50 17.10
CA PHE A 71 10.41 8.66 18.18
C PHE A 71 11.80 9.12 18.62
N GLU A 72 12.03 9.16 19.93
CA GLU A 72 13.34 9.34 20.54
C GLU A 72 13.77 8.03 21.19
N CYS A 73 14.88 7.47 20.70
CA CYS A 73 15.41 6.23 21.24
C CYS A 73 15.94 6.41 22.66
N VAL A 74 15.46 5.59 23.59
CA VAL A 74 15.92 5.60 24.99
C VAL A 74 17.34 5.04 25.16
N GLY A 75 17.83 4.24 24.21
CA GLY A 75 19.16 3.64 24.26
C GLY A 75 20.27 4.54 23.71
N CYS A 76 20.03 5.22 22.59
CA CYS A 76 21.07 6.01 21.90
C CYS A 76 20.71 7.47 21.62
N GLY A 77 19.53 7.94 22.09
CA GLY A 77 19.08 9.33 21.90
C GLY A 77 18.69 9.71 20.47
N ARG A 78 18.83 8.80 19.49
CA ARG A 78 18.49 9.08 18.09
C ARG A 78 17.00 9.38 17.95
N GLN A 79 16.69 10.48 17.26
CA GLN A 79 15.32 10.78 16.82
C GLN A 79 15.07 10.25 15.40
N PHE A 80 13.91 9.63 15.17
CA PHE A 80 13.50 9.09 13.88
C PHE A 80 11.98 9.10 13.75
N SER A 81 11.45 9.24 12.53
CA SER A 81 10.00 9.22 12.30
C SER A 81 9.53 7.84 11.85
N VAL A 82 8.22 7.66 11.71
CA VAL A 82 7.65 6.45 11.10
C VAL A 82 8.15 6.22 9.66
N LYS A 83 8.60 7.28 8.98
CA LYS A 83 9.10 7.27 7.59
C LYS A 83 10.59 6.93 7.50
N THR A 84 11.37 7.04 8.58
CA THR A 84 12.82 6.80 8.56
C THR A 84 13.13 5.36 8.12
N GLY A 85 14.04 5.17 7.18
CA GLY A 85 14.39 3.86 6.62
C GLY A 85 13.26 3.25 5.77
N THR A 86 12.50 4.08 5.05
CA THR A 86 11.47 3.65 4.09
C THR A 86 11.58 4.41 2.78
N LEU A 87 10.83 4.00 1.77
CA LEU A 87 10.65 4.80 0.54
C LEU A 87 10.04 6.20 0.82
N LEU A 88 9.34 6.41 1.94
CA LEU A 88 8.78 7.69 2.36
C LEU A 88 9.86 8.62 2.95
N GLU A 89 11.07 8.12 3.22
CA GLU A 89 12.12 8.89 3.89
C GLU A 89 12.47 10.17 3.13
N ARG A 90 12.68 11.26 3.89
CA ARG A 90 12.91 12.63 3.40
C ARG A 90 11.76 13.23 2.59
N SER A 91 10.62 12.56 2.47
CA SER A 91 9.42 13.17 1.89
C SER A 91 8.82 14.17 2.86
N ARG A 92 8.49 15.35 2.34
CA ARG A 92 7.70 16.38 3.06
C ARG A 92 6.20 16.17 2.93
N HIS A 93 5.76 15.22 2.09
CA HIS A 93 4.33 14.94 1.93
C HIS A 93 3.80 14.17 3.15
N PRO A 94 2.62 14.54 3.69
CA PRO A 94 1.91 13.78 4.71
C PRO A 94 1.66 12.33 4.26
N LEU A 95 1.64 11.38 5.19
CA LEU A 95 1.24 10.00 4.91
C LEU A 95 -0.15 9.93 4.31
N GLN A 96 -1.06 10.82 4.69
CA GLN A 96 -2.39 10.89 4.10
C GLN A 96 -2.35 11.05 2.57
N THR A 97 -1.44 11.89 2.06
CA THR A 97 -1.23 12.03 0.61
C THR A 97 -0.69 10.74 -0.02
N TRP A 98 0.24 10.04 0.65
CA TRP A 98 0.76 8.76 0.17
C TRP A 98 -0.29 7.66 0.15
N PHE A 99 -1.16 7.64 1.14
CA PHE A 99 -2.24 6.67 1.27
C PHE A 99 -3.27 6.85 0.16
N GLN A 100 -3.74 8.08 -0.06
CA GLN A 100 -4.65 8.39 -1.17
C GLN A 100 -4.00 8.10 -2.53
N ALA A 101 -2.72 8.44 -2.70
CA ALA A 101 -1.98 8.13 -3.90
C ALA A 101 -1.89 6.62 -4.17
N ALA A 102 -1.66 5.81 -3.13
CA ALA A 102 -1.65 4.35 -3.25
C ALA A 102 -3.04 3.81 -3.63
N GLU A 103 -4.10 4.32 -2.99
CA GLU A 103 -5.48 3.97 -3.32
C GLU A 103 -5.80 4.20 -4.80
N LEU A 104 -5.44 5.35 -5.35
CA LEU A 104 -5.66 5.69 -6.76
C LEU A 104 -4.98 4.70 -7.72
N LEU A 105 -3.72 4.34 -7.42
CA LEU A 105 -2.97 3.39 -8.24
C LEU A 105 -3.56 1.98 -8.15
N ILE A 106 -3.90 1.53 -6.94
CA ILE A 106 -4.52 0.22 -6.70
C ILE A 106 -5.86 0.13 -7.41
N LYS A 107 -6.74 1.14 -7.25
CA LYS A 107 -8.04 1.20 -7.96
C LYS A 107 -7.83 1.10 -9.46
N ARG A 108 -6.95 1.92 -10.05
CA ARG A 108 -6.73 1.93 -11.50
C ARG A 108 -6.20 0.61 -12.05
N ARG A 109 -5.16 0.04 -11.42
CA ARG A 109 -4.54 -1.23 -11.83
C ARG A 109 -5.42 -2.44 -11.53
N GLY A 110 -6.20 -2.37 -10.45
CA GLY A 110 -7.13 -3.42 -10.05
C GLY A 110 -8.35 -3.48 -10.96
N SER A 111 -9.02 -2.36 -11.25
CA SER A 111 -10.29 -2.37 -11.97
C SER A 111 -10.14 -2.44 -13.49
N THR A 112 -9.29 -1.61 -14.10
CA THR A 112 -9.49 -1.26 -15.52
C THR A 112 -8.44 -1.80 -16.46
N SER A 113 -7.15 -1.73 -16.10
CA SER A 113 -6.09 -1.84 -17.10
C SER A 113 -4.75 -2.30 -16.54
N SER A 114 -3.95 -2.96 -17.39
CA SER A 114 -2.53 -3.23 -17.17
C SER A 114 -1.69 -1.96 -16.98
N TYR A 115 -2.24 -0.77 -17.24
CA TYR A 115 -1.55 0.52 -17.15
C TYR A 115 -1.91 1.32 -15.90
N ASP A 116 -0.99 2.16 -15.46
CA ASP A 116 -1.21 3.13 -14.38
C ASP A 116 -2.16 4.25 -14.79
N LEU A 117 -2.59 5.02 -13.78
CA LEU A 117 -3.23 6.31 -13.98
C LEU A 117 -2.27 7.27 -14.71
N SER A 118 -2.81 8.08 -15.61
CA SER A 118 -2.00 9.09 -16.31
C SER A 118 -1.36 10.05 -15.30
N LEU A 119 -0.25 10.69 -15.68
CA LEU A 119 0.41 11.63 -14.76
C LEU A 119 -0.49 12.84 -14.46
N GLU A 120 -1.23 13.30 -15.45
CA GLU A 120 -2.13 14.45 -15.35
C GLU A 120 -3.31 14.15 -14.42
N ASP A 121 -3.95 13.00 -14.58
CA ASP A 121 -5.05 12.59 -13.70
C ASP A 121 -4.56 12.39 -12.26
N PHE A 122 -3.35 11.83 -12.07
CA PHE A 122 -2.75 11.64 -10.76
C PHE A 122 -2.41 12.96 -10.07
N GLU A 123 -1.92 13.94 -10.81
CA GLU A 123 -1.68 15.30 -10.32
C GLU A 123 -2.97 16.00 -9.91
N SER A 124 -3.97 15.96 -10.80
CA SER A 124 -5.27 16.58 -10.59
C SER A 124 -5.98 16.00 -9.36
N ALA A 125 -6.01 14.67 -9.23
CA ALA A 125 -6.67 13.99 -8.13
C ALA A 125 -6.07 14.30 -6.75
N LEU A 126 -4.75 14.55 -6.68
CA LEU A 126 -4.03 14.78 -5.42
C LEU A 126 -3.65 16.24 -5.18
N GLY A 127 -3.95 17.15 -6.11
CA GLY A 127 -3.51 18.55 -6.05
C GLY A 127 -1.99 18.70 -6.02
N LEU A 128 -1.26 17.80 -6.69
CA LEU A 128 0.20 17.77 -6.67
C LEU A 128 0.79 18.52 -7.87
N TYR A 129 1.88 19.24 -7.62
CA TYR A 129 2.73 19.72 -8.71
C TYR A 129 3.55 18.55 -9.31
N ARG A 130 3.90 18.67 -10.59
CA ARG A 130 4.45 17.58 -11.40
C ARG A 130 5.66 16.85 -10.81
N PRO A 131 6.75 17.52 -10.39
CA PRO A 131 7.86 16.83 -9.74
C PRO A 131 7.48 16.03 -8.48
N ALA A 132 6.51 16.48 -7.68
CA ALA A 132 6.02 15.69 -6.56
C ALA A 132 5.25 14.47 -7.03
N ALA A 133 4.33 14.64 -7.97
CA ALA A 133 3.55 13.55 -8.55
C ALA A 133 4.45 12.46 -9.16
N VAL A 134 5.46 12.84 -9.95
CA VAL A 134 6.45 11.91 -10.52
C VAL A 134 7.15 11.12 -9.41
N ARG A 135 7.67 11.79 -8.37
CA ARG A 135 8.38 11.11 -7.28
C ARG A 135 7.49 10.16 -6.49
N LEU A 136 6.28 10.59 -6.13
CA LEU A 136 5.32 9.77 -5.38
C LEU A 136 4.92 8.54 -6.20
N ARG A 137 4.54 8.75 -7.46
CA ARG A 137 4.10 7.67 -8.34
C ARG A 137 5.22 6.65 -8.60
N THR A 138 6.46 7.09 -8.85
CA THR A 138 7.59 6.16 -9.06
C THR A 138 7.82 5.30 -7.84
N LYS A 139 7.91 5.90 -6.65
CA LYS A 139 8.11 5.17 -5.39
C LYS A 139 6.97 4.22 -5.05
N LEU A 140 5.73 4.63 -5.31
CA LEU A 140 4.56 3.77 -5.10
C LEU A 140 4.49 2.63 -6.11
N ARG A 141 4.91 2.83 -7.36
CA ARG A 141 5.00 1.73 -8.33
C ARG A 141 5.99 0.66 -7.89
N GLU A 142 7.11 1.06 -7.31
CA GLU A 142 8.07 0.13 -6.72
C GLU A 142 7.45 -0.61 -5.52
N ASP A 143 6.87 0.13 -4.56
CA ASP A 143 6.25 -0.45 -3.36
C ASP A 143 5.13 -1.44 -3.68
N LEU A 144 4.22 -1.06 -4.58
CA LEU A 144 2.98 -1.77 -4.89
C LEU A 144 3.14 -2.83 -5.99
N SER A 145 4.33 -2.98 -6.59
CA SER A 145 4.57 -4.01 -7.60
C SER A 145 4.55 -5.43 -7.02
N PRO A 146 4.23 -6.46 -7.81
CA PRO A 146 4.41 -7.85 -7.38
C PRO A 146 5.87 -8.10 -6.95
N GLY A 147 6.06 -8.62 -5.74
CA GLY A 147 7.40 -8.81 -5.15
C GLY A 147 8.05 -7.55 -4.57
N GLY A 148 7.38 -6.39 -4.66
CA GLY A 148 7.81 -5.16 -4.01
C GLY A 148 7.67 -5.21 -2.47
N PRO A 149 8.25 -4.24 -1.74
CA PRO A 149 8.17 -4.17 -0.28
C PRO A 149 6.74 -4.13 0.28
N CYS A 150 5.80 -3.56 -0.49
CA CYS A 150 4.38 -3.43 -0.17
C CYS A 150 4.12 -2.85 1.23
N LEU A 151 4.93 -1.88 1.65
CA LEU A 151 4.79 -1.26 2.97
C LEU A 151 3.61 -0.29 2.99
N VAL A 152 3.49 0.57 1.96
CA VAL A 152 2.32 1.46 1.83
C VAL A 152 1.10 0.65 1.42
N GLY A 153 1.27 -0.33 0.54
CA GLY A 153 0.21 -1.27 0.16
C GLY A 153 -0.45 -1.94 1.36
N LYS A 154 0.33 -2.57 2.26
CA LYS A 154 -0.19 -3.16 3.51
C LYS A 154 -0.83 -2.13 4.46
N ALA A 155 -0.39 -0.88 4.42
CA ALA A 155 -0.97 0.18 5.23
C ALA A 155 -2.39 0.51 4.78
N VAL A 156 -2.63 0.63 3.46
CA VAL A 156 -3.94 1.00 2.90
C VAL A 156 -4.87 -0.19 2.66
N CYS A 157 -4.33 -1.39 2.41
CA CYS A 157 -5.09 -2.63 2.29
C CYS A 157 -5.37 -3.19 3.69
N CYS A 158 -6.36 -2.63 4.38
CA CYS A 158 -6.66 -2.94 5.78
C CYS A 158 -7.74 -4.00 5.99
N ASN A 159 -8.50 -4.35 4.95
CA ASN A 159 -9.50 -5.41 5.06
C ASN A 159 -8.87 -6.78 4.92
N SER A 160 -9.36 -7.72 5.72
CA SER A 160 -8.91 -9.12 5.65
C SER A 160 -9.57 -9.81 4.46
N LEU A 161 -8.76 -10.48 3.65
CA LEU A 161 -9.21 -11.29 2.53
C LEU A 161 -8.91 -12.75 2.85
N GLU A 162 -9.93 -13.50 3.25
CA GLU A 162 -9.82 -14.92 3.57
C GLU A 162 -10.15 -15.76 2.34
N LEU A 163 -9.22 -16.63 1.95
CA LEU A 163 -9.42 -17.49 0.80
C LEU A 163 -10.41 -18.63 1.16
N PRO A 164 -11.43 -18.89 0.32
CA PRO A 164 -12.37 -19.99 0.54
C PRO A 164 -11.66 -21.34 0.67
N LEU A 165 -12.19 -22.19 1.55
CA LEU A 165 -11.68 -23.55 1.75
C LEU A 165 -11.67 -24.32 0.42
N GLY A 166 -10.55 -24.99 0.12
CA GLY A 166 -10.36 -25.78 -1.10
C GLY A 166 -9.99 -24.98 -2.34
N LEU A 167 -10.06 -23.64 -2.30
CA LEU A 167 -9.60 -22.81 -3.41
C LEU A 167 -8.05 -22.76 -3.41
N LYS A 168 -7.44 -23.16 -4.52
CA LYS A 168 -5.98 -23.16 -4.64
C LYS A 168 -5.47 -21.72 -4.87
N PRO A 169 -4.53 -21.21 -4.06
CA PRO A 169 -3.85 -19.95 -4.34
C PRO A 169 -3.18 -19.96 -5.72
N ASN A 170 -3.02 -18.78 -6.31
CA ASN A 170 -2.41 -18.62 -7.65
C ASN A 170 -3.00 -19.58 -8.70
N SER A 171 -4.31 -19.78 -8.72
CA SER A 171 -5.00 -20.56 -9.76
C SER A 171 -5.94 -19.66 -10.57
N PRO A 172 -6.34 -20.06 -11.79
CA PRO A 172 -7.36 -19.32 -12.55
C PRO A 172 -8.65 -19.12 -11.74
N ALA A 173 -9.11 -20.14 -11.02
CA ALA A 173 -10.27 -20.04 -10.13
C ALA A 173 -10.09 -19.01 -9.01
N HIS A 174 -8.88 -18.87 -8.45
CA HIS A 174 -8.58 -17.81 -7.49
C HIS A 174 -8.67 -16.42 -8.14
N CYS A 175 -8.21 -16.28 -9.39
CA CYS A 175 -8.37 -15.01 -10.10
C CYS A 175 -9.83 -14.65 -10.36
N ASP A 176 -10.66 -15.63 -10.75
CA ASP A 176 -12.08 -15.41 -11.00
C ASP A 176 -12.81 -15.03 -9.71
N TRP A 177 -12.55 -15.75 -8.61
CA TRP A 177 -13.08 -15.40 -7.29
C TRP A 177 -12.70 -13.99 -6.84
N LEU A 178 -11.44 -13.58 -7.03
CA LEU A 178 -11.01 -12.21 -6.73
C LEU A 178 -11.80 -11.15 -7.52
N ARG A 179 -12.14 -11.44 -8.79
CA ARG A 179 -12.95 -10.54 -9.61
C ARG A 179 -14.38 -10.48 -9.10
N GLU A 180 -14.96 -11.61 -8.70
CA GLU A 180 -16.30 -11.66 -8.10
C GLU A 180 -16.35 -10.79 -6.83
N CYS A 181 -15.40 -10.95 -5.90
CA CYS A 181 -15.32 -10.10 -4.71
C CYS A 181 -15.23 -8.60 -5.06
N ALA A 182 -14.45 -8.25 -6.07
CA ALA A 182 -14.35 -6.86 -6.51
C ALA A 182 -15.66 -6.34 -7.13
N VAL A 183 -16.41 -7.17 -7.87
CA VAL A 183 -17.74 -6.80 -8.40
C VAL A 183 -18.74 -6.59 -7.27
N GLU A 184 -18.73 -7.43 -6.24
CA GLU A 184 -19.57 -7.28 -5.04
C GLU A 184 -19.29 -5.97 -4.30
N LEU A 185 -18.03 -5.52 -4.28
CA LEU A 185 -17.62 -4.21 -3.77
C LEU A 185 -17.96 -3.04 -4.71
N GLY A 186 -18.61 -3.30 -5.85
CA GLY A 186 -19.06 -2.29 -6.81
C GLY A 186 -18.02 -1.87 -7.85
N TYR A 187 -16.85 -2.53 -7.91
CA TYR A 187 -15.87 -2.25 -8.95
C TYR A 187 -16.30 -2.82 -10.30
N ARG A 188 -16.08 -2.04 -11.36
CA ARG A 188 -16.34 -2.46 -12.74
C ARG A 188 -15.04 -2.75 -13.44
N PHE A 189 -14.98 -3.90 -14.10
CA PHE A 189 -13.87 -4.29 -14.95
C PHE A 189 -14.17 -3.87 -16.38
N ALA A 190 -13.21 -3.22 -17.05
CA ALA A 190 -13.32 -3.00 -18.49
C ALA A 190 -13.18 -4.35 -19.20
N ILE A 191 -14.06 -4.61 -20.17
CA ILE A 191 -14.05 -5.79 -21.04
C ILE A 191 -12.94 -5.63 -22.07
#